data_AF-G9XFW1-F1
#
_entry.id   AF-G9XFW1-F1
#
_cell.length_a   1.000
_cell.length_b   1.000
_cell.length_c   1.000
_cell.angle_alpha   90.00
_cell.angle_beta   90.00
_cell.angle_gamma   90.00
#
_symmetry.space_group_name_H-M   'P 1'
#
loop_
_entity.id
_entity.type
_entity.pdbx_description
1 polymer ?
#
loop_
_entity_poly.entity_id
_entity_poly.type
_entity_poly.pdbx_seq_one_letter_code
_entity_poly.pdbx_strand_id
1 'polypeptide(L)'
;MKESHNKLESNQLLKDIRENIKIINFIDITDEFGYEDLFVYDCMLETSRVHLATIDFSGNVSYMTMNDYPMFENDIRDFIGSIISTLDSEIRIKYSIDTVKVDYDIYTFFDYKENIKFILTVDVSGQNRRYLKLKTKNIISTQLRGKSKYLN
;
A
#
# COMPACT_ATOMS: atom_id res chain seq x y z
N MET A 1 -33.05 9.07 -11.61
CA MET A 1 -32.81 7.89 -10.75
C MET A 1 -31.49 8.14 -10.03
N LYS A 2 -31.48 8.18 -8.69
CA LYS A 2 -30.22 8.18 -7.95
C LYS A 2 -29.72 6.75 -7.99
N GLU A 3 -28.69 6.50 -8.78
CA GLU A 3 -27.95 5.25 -8.71
C GLU A 3 -27.50 5.09 -7.26
N SER A 4 -28.00 4.07 -6.58
CA SER A 4 -27.45 3.67 -5.29
C SER A 4 -26.09 3.06 -5.58
N HIS A 5 -25.05 3.89 -5.69
CA HIS A 5 -23.70 3.40 -5.52
C HIS A 5 -23.69 2.76 -4.13
N ASN A 6 -23.49 1.45 -4.05
CA ASN A 6 -23.14 0.80 -2.80
C ASN A 6 -21.97 1.60 -2.24
N LYS A 7 -22.20 2.32 -1.15
CA LYS A 7 -21.20 3.22 -0.58
C LYS A 7 -20.08 2.32 -0.09
N LEU A 8 -18.97 2.27 -0.84
CA LEU A 8 -17.82 1.46 -0.48
C LEU A 8 -17.32 1.94 0.87
N GLU A 9 -17.33 1.07 1.87
CA GLU A 9 -16.85 1.40 3.20
C GLU A 9 -15.38 1.05 3.34
N SER A 10 -14.60 1.94 3.96
CA SER A 10 -13.16 1.75 4.15
C SER A 10 -12.82 0.45 4.88
N ASN A 11 -13.62 0.09 5.90
CA ASN A 11 -13.44 -1.14 6.66
C ASN A 11 -13.72 -2.40 5.83
N GLN A 12 -14.71 -2.35 4.94
CA GLN A 12 -15.03 -3.47 4.05
C GLN A 12 -13.91 -3.67 3.02
N LEU A 13 -13.43 -2.57 2.44
CA LEU A 13 -12.29 -2.59 1.54
C LEU A 13 -11.03 -3.12 2.24
N LEU A 14 -10.74 -2.66 3.46
CA LEU A 14 -9.61 -3.13 4.26
C LEU A 14 -9.66 -4.63 4.54
N LYS A 15 -10.85 -5.15 4.88
CA LYS A 15 -11.04 -6.59 5.11
C LYS A 15 -10.67 -7.39 3.86
N ASP A 16 -11.14 -6.94 2.71
CA ASP A 16 -10.86 -7.60 1.43
C ASP A 16 -9.37 -7.53 1.05
N ILE A 17 -8.71 -6.39 1.31
CA ILE A 17 -7.28 -6.23 1.09
C ILE A 17 -6.49 -7.22 1.96
N ARG A 18 -6.84 -7.35 3.24
CA ARG A 18 -6.17 -8.27 4.18
C ARG A 18 -6.35 -9.75 3.85
N GLU A 19 -7.47 -10.11 3.21
CA GLU A 19 -7.69 -11.48 2.73
C GLU A 19 -6.70 -11.85 1.62
N ASN A 20 -6.33 -10.89 0.76
CA ASN A 20 -5.41 -11.09 -0.36
C ASN A 20 -3.93 -10.89 0.01
N ILE A 21 -3.63 -9.96 0.93
CA ILE A 21 -2.25 -9.62 1.31
C ILE A 21 -2.04 -9.83 2.81
N LYS A 22 -1.51 -11.01 3.17
CA LYS A 22 -1.28 -11.41 4.57
C LYS A 22 0.08 -10.98 5.15
N ILE A 23 1.00 -10.58 4.29
CA ILE A 23 2.37 -10.21 4.68
C ILE A 23 2.48 -8.73 5.08
N ILE A 24 1.51 -7.90 4.73
CA ILE A 24 1.47 -6.47 5.05
C ILE A 24 0.46 -6.26 6.17
N ASN A 25 0.86 -5.49 7.18
CA ASN A 25 -0.02 -5.00 8.20
C ASN A 25 -0.64 -3.68 7.73
N PHE A 26 -1.95 -3.52 7.91
CA PHE A 26 -2.69 -2.35 7.42
C PHE A 26 -3.47 -1.72 8.57
N ILE A 27 -3.43 -0.40 8.71
CA ILE A 27 -4.21 0.38 9.68
C ILE A 27 -5.05 1.37 8.89
N ASP A 28 -6.36 1.37 9.10
CA ASP A 28 -7.25 2.37 8.49
C ASP A 28 -7.05 3.74 9.15
N ILE A 29 -6.63 4.70 8.35
CA ILE A 29 -6.42 6.10 8.76
C ILE A 29 -7.28 7.07 7.94
N THR A 30 -8.26 6.56 7.19
CA THR A 30 -9.09 7.32 6.26
C THR A 30 -9.73 8.55 6.92
N ASP A 31 -10.30 8.37 8.11
CA ASP A 31 -11.00 9.43 8.85
C ASP A 31 -10.11 10.62 9.23
N GLU A 32 -8.78 10.47 9.23
CA GLU A 32 -7.86 11.56 9.58
C GLU A 32 -7.72 12.60 8.46
N PHE A 33 -7.95 12.19 7.22
CA PHE A 33 -7.68 13.04 6.05
C PHE A 33 -8.95 13.69 5.50
N GLY A 34 -10.14 13.16 5.84
CA GLY A 34 -11.42 13.79 5.53
C GLY A 34 -11.74 13.91 4.03
N TYR A 35 -11.13 13.06 3.21
CA TYR A 35 -11.42 12.98 1.77
C TYR A 35 -12.57 11.99 1.54
N GLU A 36 -13.69 12.47 1.00
CA GLU A 36 -14.92 11.67 0.86
C GLU A 36 -14.74 10.40 0.01
N ASP A 37 -13.90 10.48 -1.03
CA ASP A 37 -13.71 9.43 -2.03
C ASP A 37 -12.28 8.83 -2.02
N LEU A 38 -11.56 8.98 -0.91
CA LEU A 38 -10.20 8.47 -0.77
C LEU A 38 -10.08 7.65 0.51
N PHE A 39 -9.74 6.38 0.34
CA PHE A 39 -9.39 5.49 1.44
C PHE A 39 -7.88 5.53 1.66
N VAL A 40 -7.46 5.61 2.91
CA VAL A 40 -6.06 5.76 3.29
C VAL A 40 -5.70 4.73 4.34
N TYR A 41 -4.67 3.94 4.05
CA TYR A 41 -4.16 2.92 4.95
C TYR A 41 -2.69 3.18 5.26
N ASP A 42 -2.34 3.15 6.54
CA ASP A 42 -0.94 3.06 6.97
C ASP A 42 -0.50 1.60 6.94
N CYS A 43 0.58 1.33 6.23
CA CYS A 43 1.01 -0.02 5.91
C CYS A 43 2.41 -0.28 6.44
N MET A 44 2.61 -1.48 6.97
CA MET A 44 3.92 -1.96 7.42
C MET A 44 4.17 -3.39 6.93
N LEU A 45 5.27 -3.57 6.21
CA LEU A 45 5.78 -4.87 5.79
C LEU A 45 6.98 -5.23 6.67
N GLU A 46 6.87 -6.33 7.41
CA GLU A 46 8.00 -6.93 8.12
C GLU A 46 8.85 -7.72 7.11
N THR A 47 10.07 -7.28 6.88
CA THR A 47 10.96 -7.88 5.85
C THR A 47 11.38 -9.31 6.18
N SER A 48 11.39 -9.68 7.46
CA SER A 48 11.64 -11.04 7.94
C SER A 48 10.57 -12.05 7.48
N ARG A 49 9.38 -11.57 7.10
CA ARG A 49 8.25 -12.39 6.62
C ARG A 49 8.24 -12.54 5.09
N VAL A 50 9.15 -11.89 4.38
CA VAL A 50 9.26 -11.94 2.92
C VAL A 50 10.43 -12.83 2.53
N HIS A 51 10.15 -13.90 1.81
CA HIS A 51 11.17 -14.79 1.25
C HIS A 51 11.44 -14.42 -0.21
N LEU A 52 12.72 -14.24 -0.53
CA LEU A 52 13.23 -13.97 -1.86
C LEU A 52 13.92 -15.23 -2.38
N ALA A 53 13.63 -15.59 -3.63
CA ALA A 53 14.36 -16.62 -4.35
C ALA A 53 15.56 -15.97 -5.07
N THR A 54 16.74 -16.53 -4.88
CA THR A 54 17.96 -16.14 -5.60
C THR A 54 18.46 -17.32 -6.44
N ILE A 55 19.03 -17.02 -7.60
CA ILE A 55 19.56 -18.02 -8.52
C ILE A 55 21.05 -17.74 -8.69
N ASP A 56 21.89 -18.73 -8.37
CA ASP A 56 23.33 -18.61 -8.55
C ASP A 56 23.75 -18.80 -10.03
N PHE A 57 25.04 -18.58 -10.34
CA PHE A 57 25.57 -18.75 -11.69
C PHE A 57 25.50 -20.19 -12.23
N SER A 58 25.25 -21.18 -11.37
CA SER A 58 25.07 -22.58 -11.72
C SER A 58 23.58 -22.96 -11.88
N GLY A 59 22.67 -22.01 -11.70
CA GLY A 59 21.22 -22.21 -11.78
C GLY A 59 20.59 -22.80 -10.52
N ASN A 60 21.32 -22.91 -9.40
CA ASN A 60 20.74 -23.38 -8.15
C ASN A 60 19.90 -22.29 -7.52
N VAL A 61 18.69 -22.65 -7.09
CA VAL A 61 17.77 -21.75 -6.39
C VAL A 61 18.03 -21.84 -4.89
N SER A 62 18.21 -20.70 -4.23
CA SER A 62 18.23 -20.60 -2.78
C SER A 62 17.22 -19.57 -2.30
N TYR A 63 16.78 -19.70 -1.04
CA TYR A 63 15.81 -18.78 -0.44
C TYR A 63 16.44 -18.06 0.74
N MET A 64 16.20 -16.75 0.81
CA MET A 64 16.60 -15.91 1.94
C MET A 64 15.48 -14.95 2.29
N THR A 65 15.55 -14.33 3.47
CA THR A 65 14.57 -13.28 3.80
C THR A 65 14.98 -11.95 3.19
N MET A 66 14.01 -11.05 2.99
CA MET A 66 14.29 -9.70 2.51
C MET A 66 15.19 -8.91 3.48
N ASN A 67 15.12 -9.18 4.78
CA ASN A 67 16.06 -8.64 5.79
C ASN A 67 17.52 -9.02 5.49
N ASP A 68 17.76 -10.25 5.02
CA ASP A 68 19.10 -10.76 4.78
C ASP A 68 19.68 -10.33 3.42
N TYR A 69 18.87 -9.67 2.59
CA TYR A 69 19.24 -9.22 1.25
C TYR A 69 19.30 -7.69 1.19
N PRO A 70 20.44 -7.08 0.77
CA PRO A 70 20.54 -5.63 0.66
C PRO A 70 19.68 -5.12 -0.51
N MET A 71 18.45 -4.72 -0.23
CA MET A 71 17.58 -4.06 -1.22
C MET A 71 17.82 -2.57 -1.24
N PHE A 72 17.94 -2.00 -2.43
CA PHE A 72 17.92 -0.56 -2.63
C PHE A 72 16.47 -0.05 -2.62
N GLU A 73 16.29 1.25 -2.40
CA GLU A 73 14.96 1.87 -2.38
C GLU A 73 14.15 1.58 -3.66
N ASN A 74 14.81 1.54 -4.83
CA ASN A 74 14.15 1.21 -6.10
C ASN A 74 13.63 -0.23 -6.11
N ASP A 75 14.40 -1.20 -5.61
CA ASP A 75 13.96 -2.60 -5.58
C ASP A 75 12.74 -2.76 -4.65
N ILE A 76 12.72 -2.01 -3.55
CA ILE A 76 11.59 -1.98 -2.62
C ILE A 76 10.37 -1.34 -3.26
N ARG A 77 10.55 -0.22 -3.96
CA ARG A 77 9.46 0.41 -4.74
C ARG A 77 8.91 -0.57 -5.77
N ASP A 78 9.76 -1.28 -6.50
CA ASP A 78 9.31 -2.25 -7.50
C ASP A 78 8.56 -3.42 -6.84
N PHE A 79 9.06 -3.92 -5.71
CA PHE A 79 8.41 -4.99 -4.95
C PHE A 79 7.02 -4.58 -4.44
N ILE A 80 6.93 -3.45 -3.72
CA ILE A 80 5.65 -2.94 -3.22
C ILE A 80 4.73 -2.60 -4.39
N GLY A 81 5.25 -1.98 -5.45
CA GLY A 81 4.50 -1.64 -6.65
C GLY A 81 3.87 -2.85 -7.34
N SER A 82 4.58 -3.97 -7.39
CA SER A 82 4.04 -5.23 -7.91
C SER A 82 2.83 -5.71 -7.08
N ILE A 83 2.95 -5.71 -5.76
CA ILE A 83 1.86 -6.09 -4.85
C ILE A 83 0.65 -5.16 -5.04
N ILE A 84 0.89 -3.84 -5.10
CA ILE A 84 -0.18 -2.85 -5.22
C ILE A 84 -0.86 -2.90 -6.59
N SER A 85 -0.12 -3.22 -7.67
CA SER A 85 -0.70 -3.38 -9.00
C SER A 85 -1.70 -4.55 -9.07
N THR A 86 -1.41 -5.65 -8.38
CA THR A 86 -2.35 -6.77 -8.25
C THR A 86 -3.59 -6.32 -7.48
N LEU A 87 -3.42 -5.62 -6.36
CA LEU A 87 -4.52 -5.11 -5.54
C LEU A 87 -5.41 -4.10 -6.27
N ASP A 88 -4.84 -3.19 -7.07
CA ASP A 88 -5.60 -2.28 -7.95
C ASP A 88 -6.53 -3.07 -8.90
N SER A 89 -6.01 -4.14 -9.49
CA SER A 89 -6.76 -4.97 -10.42
C SER A 89 -7.89 -5.74 -9.73
N GLU A 90 -7.60 -6.32 -8.55
CA GLU A 90 -8.57 -7.04 -7.74
C GLU A 90 -9.72 -6.14 -7.27
N ILE A 91 -9.42 -4.92 -6.81
CA ILE A 91 -10.44 -3.95 -6.36
C ILE A 91 -11.34 -3.56 -7.53
N ARG A 92 -10.78 -3.21 -8.69
CA ARG A 92 -11.56 -2.87 -9.89
C ARG A 92 -12.54 -3.99 -10.25
N ILE A 93 -12.05 -5.23 -10.30
CA ILE A 93 -12.86 -6.40 -10.67
C ILE A 93 -13.94 -6.66 -9.62
N LYS A 94 -13.57 -6.74 -8.34
CA LYS A 94 -14.48 -7.11 -7.25
C LYS A 94 -15.61 -6.11 -7.06
N TYR A 95 -15.32 -4.81 -7.22
CA TYR A 95 -16.28 -3.75 -6.99
C TYR A 95 -16.90 -3.16 -8.26
N SER A 96 -16.46 -3.60 -9.45
CA SER A 96 -16.90 -3.08 -10.75
C SER A 96 -16.75 -1.55 -10.85
N ILE A 97 -15.62 -1.01 -10.37
CA ILE A 97 -15.32 0.43 -10.39
C ILE A 97 -14.11 0.67 -11.30
N ASP A 98 -14.37 1.10 -12.54
CA ASP A 98 -13.32 1.33 -13.55
C ASP A 98 -12.42 2.54 -13.26
N THR A 99 -12.89 3.47 -12.43
CA THR A 99 -12.19 4.73 -12.12
C THR A 99 -11.29 4.64 -10.90
N VAL A 100 -11.29 3.50 -10.19
CA VAL A 100 -10.41 3.27 -9.03
C VAL A 100 -8.96 3.56 -9.42
N LYS A 101 -8.22 4.21 -8.53
CA LYS A 101 -6.77 4.33 -8.62
C LYS A 101 -6.16 3.99 -7.29
N VAL A 102 -5.34 2.97 -7.27
CA VAL A 102 -4.52 2.64 -6.12
C VAL A 102 -3.12 3.22 -6.32
N ASP A 103 -2.63 3.95 -5.33
CA ASP A 103 -1.26 4.48 -5.31
C ASP A 103 -0.66 4.25 -3.93
N TYR A 104 0.67 4.18 -3.90
CA TYR A 104 1.41 4.02 -2.66
C TYR A 104 2.62 4.94 -2.66
N ASP A 105 3.07 5.33 -1.48
CA ASP A 105 4.34 6.04 -1.35
C ASP A 105 5.02 5.66 -0.03
N ILE A 106 6.33 5.47 -0.10
CA ILE A 106 7.15 4.91 0.98
C ILE A 106 7.65 6.07 1.83
N TYR A 107 7.56 5.94 3.15
CA TYR A 107 8.03 6.95 4.09
C TYR A 107 9.05 6.41 5.10
N THR A 108 9.49 5.17 4.93
CA THR A 108 10.60 4.60 5.72
C THR A 108 11.89 5.34 5.40
N PHE A 109 12.60 5.79 6.44
CA PHE A 109 13.85 6.51 6.31
C PHE A 109 15.05 5.60 6.54
N PHE A 110 15.84 5.38 5.48
CA PHE A 110 17.21 4.83 5.49
C PHE A 110 17.41 3.41 6.08
N ASP A 111 16.42 2.85 6.77
CA ASP A 111 16.48 1.52 7.35
C ASP A 111 15.26 0.69 6.91
N TYR A 112 15.42 0.03 5.77
CA TYR A 112 14.46 -0.94 5.25
C TYR A 112 14.71 -2.35 5.81
N LYS A 113 15.67 -2.52 6.72
CA LYS A 113 16.13 -3.85 7.12
C LYS A 113 15.06 -4.59 7.90
N GLU A 114 14.38 -3.92 8.81
CA GLU A 114 13.38 -4.56 9.68
C GLU A 114 11.96 -4.38 9.13
N ASN A 115 11.61 -3.15 8.75
CA ASN A 115 10.25 -2.79 8.39
C ASN A 115 10.23 -1.81 7.22
N ILE A 116 9.33 -2.05 6.27
CA ILE A 116 9.01 -1.11 5.20
C ILE A 116 7.62 -0.53 5.48
N LYS A 117 7.60 0.72 5.91
CA LYS A 117 6.42 1.56 6.09
C LYS A 117 6.10 2.38 4.86
N PHE A 118 4.83 2.37 4.48
CA PHE A 118 4.31 3.09 3.34
C PHE A 118 2.84 3.44 3.53
N ILE A 119 2.37 4.43 2.80
CA ILE A 119 0.95 4.76 2.74
C ILE A 119 0.35 4.10 1.50
N LEU A 120 -0.78 3.43 1.67
CA LEU A 120 -1.63 2.99 0.56
C LEU A 120 -2.83 3.93 0.46
N THR A 121 -3.13 4.37 -0.75
CA THR A 121 -4.30 5.20 -1.06
C THR A 121 -5.13 4.54 -2.13
N VAL A 122 -6.43 4.42 -1.89
CA VAL A 122 -7.42 3.94 -2.88
C VAL A 122 -8.37 5.10 -3.19
N ASP A 123 -8.27 5.63 -4.40
CA ASP A 123 -9.06 6.76 -4.88
C ASP A 123 -10.20 6.26 -5.77
N VAL A 124 -11.44 6.51 -5.37
CA VAL A 124 -12.65 6.16 -6.14
C VAL A 124 -13.27 7.36 -6.85
N SER A 125 -12.74 8.57 -6.64
CA SER A 125 -13.26 9.82 -7.24
C SER A 125 -12.99 9.94 -8.74
N GLY A 126 -12.15 9.08 -9.31
CA GLY A 126 -11.71 9.15 -10.69
C GLY A 126 -10.68 10.25 -10.99
N GLN A 127 -10.19 10.99 -9.97
CA GLN A 127 -9.16 12.02 -10.11
C GLN A 127 -7.88 11.47 -10.74
N ASN A 128 -7.13 12.29 -11.48
CA ASN A 128 -5.94 11.79 -12.19
C ASN A 128 -4.80 11.35 -11.23
N ARG A 129 -3.89 10.49 -11.74
CA ARG A 129 -2.78 9.92 -10.96
C ARG A 129 -1.83 10.97 -10.39
N ARG A 130 -1.69 12.12 -11.06
CA ARG A 130 -0.84 13.22 -10.58
C ARG A 130 -1.42 13.87 -9.33
N TYR A 131 -2.74 14.04 -9.28
CA TYR A 131 -3.43 14.58 -8.12
C TYR A 131 -3.38 13.61 -6.93
N LEU A 132 -3.57 12.32 -7.19
CA LEU A 132 -3.40 11.27 -6.18
C LEU A 132 -2.01 11.31 -5.54
N LYS A 133 -0.94 11.35 -6.36
CA LYS A 133 0.44 11.52 -5.86
C LYS A 133 0.64 12.74 -4.95
N LEU A 134 -0.01 13.86 -5.25
CA LEU A 134 0.07 15.05 -4.39
C LEU A 134 -0.62 14.82 -3.04
N LYS A 135 -1.78 14.16 -3.03
CA LYS A 135 -2.47 13.74 -1.80
C LYS A 135 -1.61 12.78 -0.98
N THR A 136 -1.05 11.74 -1.59
CA THR A 136 -0.20 10.76 -0.90
C THR A 136 1.01 11.42 -0.25
N LYS A 137 1.66 12.38 -0.92
CA LYS A 137 2.76 13.17 -0.32
C LYS A 137 2.34 13.98 0.91
N ASN A 138 1.15 14.57 0.90
CA ASN A 138 0.62 15.30 2.05
C ASN A 138 0.33 14.36 3.22
N ILE A 139 -0.22 13.19 2.95
CA ILE A 139 -0.49 12.13 3.94
C ILE A 139 0.83 11.71 4.59
N ILE A 140 1.85 11.38 3.79
CA ILE A 140 3.18 11.02 4.28
C ILE A 140 3.79 12.12 5.14
N SER A 141 3.77 13.36 4.67
CA SER A 141 4.27 14.51 5.44
C SER A 141 3.59 14.62 6.80
N THR A 142 2.31 14.27 6.89
CA THR A 142 1.55 14.27 8.14
C THR A 142 1.97 13.11 9.06
N GLN A 143 2.15 11.91 8.51
CA GLN A 143 2.64 10.74 9.26
C GLN A 143 4.03 11.00 9.86
N LEU A 144 4.95 11.53 9.05
CA LEU A 144 6.31 11.85 9.48
C LEU A 144 6.38 12.93 10.57
N ARG A 145 5.34 13.78 10.67
CA ARG A 145 5.20 14.79 11.71
C ARG A 145 4.56 14.25 13.00
N GLY A 146 4.18 12.97 13.05
CA GLY A 146 3.55 12.34 14.21
C GLY A 146 2.17 12.90 14.54
N LYS A 147 1.48 13.50 13.56
CA LYS A 147 0.15 14.10 13.80
C LYS A 147 -1.01 13.10 13.70
N SER A 148 -0.72 11.84 13.39
CA SER A 148 -1.74 10.80 13.33
C SER A 148 -2.17 10.38 14.74
N LYS A 149 -3.47 10.17 14.93
CA LYS A 149 -4.03 9.68 16.20
C LYS A 149 -3.62 8.22 16.49
N TYR A 150 -3.00 7.51 15.54
CA TYR A 150 -2.54 6.13 15.70
C TYR A 150 -1.03 5.99 15.93
N LEU A 151 -0.28 7.11 16.02
CA LEU A 151 1.17 7.13 16.30
C LEU A 151 1.53 7.53 17.74
N ASN A 152 0.53 7.73 18.62
CA ASN A 152 0.73 8.03 20.05
C ASN A 152 0.49 6.80 20.93
#